data_AF-A0A482U688-F1
#
_entry.id   AF-A0A482U688-F1
#
_cell.length_a   1.000
_cell.length_b   1.000
_cell.length_c   1.000
_cell.angle_alpha   90.00
_cell.angle_beta   90.00
_cell.angle_gamma   90.00
#
_symmetry.space_group_name_H-M   'P 1'
#
loop_
_entity.id
_entity.type
_entity.pdbx_description
1 polymer ?
#
loop_
_entity_poly.entity_id
_entity_poly.type
_entity_poly.pdbx_seq_one_letter_code
_entity_poly.pdbx_strand_id
1 'polypeptide(L)'
;MDEQLLVSSSSQSNPSWSRDELILALDLYLRHRDALPSKHHQEVQELSVFLGKMGRALGITTAASFRNPNGVYMKLGNFRRWDPEYTKDGKSGLAKGNKDEEVVWNEFAASPVKLASLVSVIRNTVNLGEQLGSQLQQFDEPDIHEAAEGKVVTRLHRARERSRKLVEKKKKQALAKYGKLACEVCGFDFKATYGSAGEGLIDVHHIRPLHTLEPGQKTSLDDLALLCANCHRVVHASRHWLSLDELRTTMSLPTISPSG
;
A
#
# COMPACT_ATOMS: atom_id res chain seq x y z
N MET A 1 -35.76 6.84 -38.12
CA MET A 1 -35.78 7.68 -36.91
C MET A 1 -34.94 6.95 -35.89
N ASP A 2 -33.62 7.10 -36.00
CA ASP A 2 -32.65 6.54 -35.07
C ASP A 2 -32.36 7.61 -34.02
N GLU A 3 -32.90 7.40 -32.83
CA GLU A 3 -32.62 8.24 -31.67
C GLU A 3 -31.34 7.70 -31.00
N GLN A 4 -30.20 8.29 -31.39
CA GLN A 4 -28.94 8.12 -30.68
C GLN A 4 -29.08 8.66 -29.26
N LEU A 5 -29.27 7.76 -28.30
CA LEU A 5 -29.07 8.03 -26.88
C LEU A 5 -27.59 8.38 -26.65
N LEU A 6 -27.31 9.68 -26.66
CA LEU A 6 -26.10 10.28 -26.14
C LEU A 6 -25.99 9.91 -24.65
N VAL A 7 -25.12 8.94 -24.34
CA VAL A 7 -24.72 8.64 -22.97
C VAL A 7 -24.09 9.91 -22.40
N SER A 8 -24.84 10.60 -21.54
CA SER A 8 -24.37 11.74 -20.77
C SER A 8 -23.14 11.32 -19.97
N SER A 9 -21.99 11.92 -20.25
CA SER A 9 -20.78 11.82 -19.43
C SER A 9 -21.10 12.42 -18.06
N SER A 10 -21.48 11.56 -17.11
CA SER A 10 -21.63 11.97 -15.73
C SER A 10 -20.28 12.46 -15.23
N SER A 11 -20.27 13.67 -14.69
CA SER A 11 -19.10 14.27 -14.05
C SER A 11 -18.76 13.45 -12.81
N GLN A 12 -17.96 12.40 -12.96
CA GLN A 12 -17.47 11.62 -11.82
C GLN A 12 -16.65 12.56 -10.93
N SER A 13 -17.21 12.92 -9.77
CA SER A 13 -16.51 13.65 -8.73
C SER A 13 -15.25 12.89 -8.32
N ASN A 14 -14.13 13.61 -8.13
CA ASN A 14 -12.89 12.99 -7.65
C ASN A 14 -13.15 12.13 -6.39
N PRO A 15 -12.58 10.92 -6.29
CA PRO A 15 -12.75 10.06 -5.13
C PRO A 15 -12.18 10.70 -3.85
N SER A 16 -12.56 10.13 -2.70
CA SER A 16 -12.03 10.52 -1.39
C SER A 16 -10.51 10.44 -1.36
N TRP A 17 -9.88 11.30 -0.55
CA TRP A 17 -8.43 11.28 -0.34
C TRP A 17 -8.03 9.97 0.34
N SER A 18 -7.10 9.24 -0.27
CA SER A 18 -6.53 8.04 0.33
C SER A 18 -5.55 8.41 1.45
N ARG A 19 -5.26 7.44 2.31
CA ARG A 19 -4.26 7.59 3.38
C ARG A 19 -2.89 8.00 2.84
N ASP A 20 -2.42 7.42 1.73
CA ASP A 20 -1.15 7.77 1.09
C ASP A 20 -1.12 9.23 0.63
N GLU A 21 -2.24 9.70 0.06
CA GLU A 21 -2.37 11.10 -0.36
C GLU A 21 -2.36 12.05 0.85
N LEU A 22 -2.99 11.66 1.96
CA LEU A 22 -3.00 12.43 3.21
C LEU A 22 -1.62 12.47 3.88
N ILE A 23 -0.86 11.37 3.86
CA ILE A 23 0.50 11.31 4.40
C ILE A 23 1.42 12.27 3.62
N LEU A 24 1.35 12.26 2.29
CA LEU A 24 2.13 13.17 1.44
C LEU A 24 1.74 14.64 1.64
N ALA A 25 0.44 14.91 1.86
CA ALA A 25 -0.04 16.24 2.16
C ALA A 25 0.38 16.70 3.57
N LEU A 26 0.34 15.83 4.57
CA LEU A 26 0.79 16.14 5.94
C LEU A 26 2.28 16.50 5.96
N ASP A 27 3.12 15.76 5.24
CA ASP A 27 4.55 16.07 5.10
C ASP A 27 4.78 17.48 4.55
N LEU A 28 4.09 17.83 3.46
CA LEU A 28 4.18 19.17 2.90
C LEU A 28 3.66 20.24 3.87
N TYR A 29 2.57 19.96 4.59
CA TYR A 29 2.04 20.87 5.61
C TYR A 29 3.08 21.14 6.71
N LEU A 30 3.68 20.10 7.29
CA LEU A 30 4.61 20.24 8.41
C LEU A 30 5.91 20.96 8.00
N ARG A 31 6.37 20.81 6.76
CA ARG A 31 7.53 21.56 6.23
C ARG A 31 7.24 23.05 6.03
N HIS A 32 5.96 23.43 5.91
CA HIS A 32 5.49 24.81 5.79
C HIS A 32 4.50 25.20 6.90
N ARG A 33 4.72 24.67 8.10
CA ARG A 33 3.77 24.77 9.22
C ARG A 33 3.45 26.22 9.61
N ASP A 34 4.47 27.07 9.62
CA ASP A 34 4.35 28.47 10.04
C ASP A 34 3.63 29.32 8.99
N ALA A 35 3.84 29.03 7.71
CA ALA A 35 3.29 29.79 6.58
C ALA A 35 2.81 28.85 5.47
N LEU A 36 1.50 28.62 5.43
CA LEU A 36 0.88 27.70 4.46
C LEU A 36 1.17 28.16 3.02
N PRO A 37 1.74 27.30 2.17
CA PRO A 37 2.15 27.68 0.83
C PRO A 37 0.91 27.86 -0.05
N SER A 38 0.95 28.84 -0.97
CA SER A 38 -0.16 29.08 -1.90
C SER A 38 -0.28 27.96 -2.95
N LYS A 39 -1.43 27.88 -3.63
CA LYS A 39 -1.65 26.99 -4.78
C LYS A 39 -0.65 27.16 -5.94
N HIS A 40 0.06 28.29 -6.00
CA HIS A 40 1.07 28.58 -7.02
C HIS A 40 2.49 28.25 -6.55
N HIS A 41 2.67 27.91 -5.27
CA HIS A 41 3.97 27.53 -4.72
C HIS A 41 4.52 26.27 -5.42
N GLN A 42 5.82 26.26 -5.71
CA GLN A 42 6.48 25.17 -6.46
C GLN A 42 6.16 23.79 -5.87
N GLU A 43 6.38 23.59 -4.57
CA GLU A 43 6.16 22.29 -3.93
C GLU A 43 4.69 21.82 -3.92
N VAL A 44 3.73 22.76 -3.93
CA VAL A 44 2.30 22.43 -4.04
C VAL A 44 1.99 21.92 -5.45
N GLN A 45 2.59 22.53 -6.48
CA GLN A 45 2.49 22.07 -7.85
C GLN A 45 3.16 20.70 -8.04
N GLU A 46 4.37 20.51 -7.49
CA GLU A 46 5.09 19.24 -7.52
C GLU A 46 4.32 18.11 -6.84
N LEU A 47 3.73 18.37 -5.67
CA LEU A 47 2.88 17.39 -4.99
C LEU A 47 1.65 17.06 -5.85
N SER A 48 0.99 18.07 -6.44
CA SER A 48 -0.15 17.84 -7.33
C SER A 48 0.20 16.93 -8.52
N VAL A 49 1.32 17.21 -9.20
CA VAL A 49 1.83 16.38 -10.31
C VAL A 49 2.11 14.96 -9.83
N PHE A 50 2.74 14.80 -8.67
CA PHE A 50 3.05 13.50 -8.10
C PHE A 50 1.79 12.70 -7.71
N LEU A 51 0.78 13.34 -7.10
CA LEU A 51 -0.50 12.70 -6.77
C LEU A 51 -1.24 12.26 -8.04
N GLY A 52 -1.21 13.07 -9.10
CA GLY A 52 -1.72 12.70 -10.42
C GLY A 52 -1.02 11.46 -11.00
N LYS A 53 0.31 11.41 -10.90
CA LYS A 53 1.11 10.25 -11.29
C LYS A 53 0.72 9.00 -10.50
N MET A 54 0.61 9.11 -9.18
CA MET A 54 0.20 8.03 -8.30
C MET A 54 -1.21 7.52 -8.64
N GLY A 55 -2.17 8.43 -8.86
CA GLY A 55 -3.54 8.08 -9.25
C GLY A 55 -3.60 7.27 -10.56
N ARG A 56 -2.81 7.65 -11.57
CA ARG A 56 -2.69 6.89 -12.83
C ARG A 56 -2.04 5.52 -12.63
N ALA A 57 -0.97 5.47 -11.84
CA ALA A 57 -0.28 4.22 -11.54
C ALA A 57 -1.24 3.22 -10.87
N LEU A 58 -2.08 3.70 -9.96
CA LEU A 58 -3.08 2.91 -9.24
C LEU A 58 -4.37 2.62 -10.05
N GLY A 59 -4.50 3.13 -11.27
CA GLY A 59 -5.72 2.99 -12.08
C GLY A 59 -6.94 3.76 -11.53
N ILE A 60 -6.74 4.69 -10.60
CA ILE A 60 -7.82 5.45 -9.94
C ILE A 60 -8.39 6.51 -10.88
N THR A 61 -7.57 7.07 -11.78
CA THR A 61 -7.99 8.16 -12.65
C THR A 61 -7.12 8.26 -13.91
N THR A 62 -7.72 8.79 -14.96
CA THR A 62 -7.03 9.30 -16.16
C THR A 62 -7.15 10.82 -16.29
N ALA A 63 -7.89 11.47 -15.38
CA ALA A 63 -8.21 12.89 -15.47
C ALA A 63 -7.02 13.77 -15.07
N ALA A 64 -6.71 14.76 -15.90
CA ALA A 64 -5.68 15.76 -15.62
C ALA A 64 -6.00 16.65 -14.41
N SER A 65 -7.29 16.76 -14.03
CA SER A 65 -7.77 17.55 -12.90
C SER A 65 -7.68 16.84 -11.54
N PHE A 66 -7.30 15.56 -11.51
CA PHE A 66 -7.18 14.78 -10.29
C PHE A 66 -6.11 15.38 -9.37
N ARG A 67 -6.51 15.69 -8.12
CA ARG A 67 -5.63 16.27 -7.09
C ARG A 67 -4.81 17.47 -7.59
N ASN A 68 -5.48 18.38 -8.31
CA ASN A 68 -4.89 19.63 -8.79
C ASN A 68 -4.35 20.53 -7.64
N PRO A 69 -3.56 21.59 -7.93
CA PRO A 69 -2.93 22.42 -6.90
C PRO A 69 -3.92 23.08 -5.93
N ASN A 70 -5.13 23.43 -6.39
CA ASN A 70 -6.18 23.93 -5.50
C ASN A 70 -6.60 22.87 -4.47
N GLY A 71 -6.81 21.63 -4.91
CA GLY A 71 -7.17 20.52 -4.04
C GLY A 71 -6.09 20.23 -3.01
N VAL A 72 -4.81 20.27 -3.42
CA VAL A 72 -3.67 20.13 -2.51
C VAL A 72 -3.67 21.26 -1.47
N TYR A 73 -3.73 22.53 -1.90
CA TYR A 73 -3.78 23.69 -1.01
C TYR A 73 -4.91 23.58 0.03
N MET A 74 -6.12 23.24 -0.41
CA MET A 74 -7.27 23.04 0.48
C MET A 74 -7.01 21.92 1.48
N LYS A 75 -6.34 20.84 1.06
CA LYS A 75 -6.00 19.72 1.95
C LYS A 75 -4.97 20.11 3.01
N LEU A 76 -3.94 20.88 2.65
CA LEU A 76 -3.00 21.44 3.63
C LEU A 76 -3.73 22.33 4.65
N GLY A 77 -4.68 23.15 4.17
CA GLY A 77 -5.51 23.99 5.03
C GLY A 77 -6.40 23.22 6.01
N ASN A 78 -6.77 21.97 5.71
CA ASN A 78 -7.54 21.14 6.64
C ASN A 78 -6.72 20.69 7.86
N PHE A 79 -5.42 20.41 7.70
CA PHE A 79 -4.55 19.98 8.81
C PHE A 79 -4.40 21.05 9.90
N ARG A 80 -4.58 22.34 9.58
CA ARG A 80 -4.60 23.43 10.55
C ARG A 80 -5.61 23.24 11.68
N ARG A 81 -6.68 22.45 11.48
CA ARG A 81 -7.65 22.14 12.54
C ARG A 81 -7.04 21.28 13.66
N TRP A 82 -6.10 20.43 13.29
CA TRP A 82 -5.48 19.46 14.19
C TRP A 82 -4.16 19.97 14.79
N ASP A 83 -3.67 21.12 14.30
CA ASP A 83 -2.41 21.70 14.73
C ASP A 83 -2.56 22.57 16.00
N PRO A 84 -2.02 22.14 17.15
CA PRO A 84 -2.08 22.92 18.39
C PRO A 84 -1.37 24.27 18.27
N GLU A 85 -0.29 24.35 17.49
CA GLU A 85 0.46 25.61 17.31
C GLU A 85 -0.29 26.62 16.46
N TYR A 86 -1.17 26.15 15.58
CA TYR A 86 -2.04 27.04 14.82
C TYR A 86 -3.26 27.47 15.64
N THR A 87 -3.85 26.53 16.38
CA THR A 87 -5.12 26.72 17.09
C THR A 87 -4.98 27.43 18.44
N LYS A 88 -3.78 27.49 19.02
CA LYS A 88 -3.52 28.14 20.32
C LYS A 88 -4.02 29.58 20.45
N ASP A 89 -4.07 30.33 19.36
CA ASP A 89 -4.54 31.73 19.33
C ASP A 89 -6.05 31.86 19.01
N GLY A 90 -6.83 30.77 19.11
CA GLY A 90 -8.25 30.75 18.75
C GLY A 90 -8.52 30.72 17.24
N LYS A 91 -7.48 30.53 16.41
CA LYS A 91 -7.62 30.30 14.96
C LYS A 91 -8.20 28.90 14.72
N SER A 92 -9.05 28.77 13.71
CA SER A 92 -9.58 27.48 13.27
C SER A 92 -9.17 27.18 11.84
N GLY A 93 -8.92 25.90 11.54
CA GLY A 93 -8.78 25.42 10.16
C GLY A 93 -10.09 25.52 9.37
N LEU A 94 -10.06 25.08 8.11
CA LEU A 94 -11.26 25.01 7.26
C LEU A 94 -12.35 24.14 7.91
N ALA A 95 -13.64 24.43 7.69
CA ALA A 95 -14.75 23.75 8.38
C ALA A 95 -15.11 22.35 7.80
N LYS A 96 -14.78 22.08 6.52
CA LYS A 96 -15.15 20.84 5.81
C LYS A 96 -13.94 19.91 5.64
N GLY A 97 -13.56 19.24 6.73
CA GLY A 97 -12.47 18.25 6.77
C GLY A 97 -13.01 16.83 6.92
N ASN A 98 -12.17 15.82 6.75
CA ASN A 98 -12.55 14.42 6.95
C ASN A 98 -11.91 13.86 8.25
N LYS A 99 -12.45 12.74 8.77
CA LYS A 99 -11.89 12.09 9.97
C LYS A 99 -10.51 11.45 9.71
N ASP A 100 -10.22 11.11 8.45
CA ASP A 100 -8.95 10.48 8.09
C ASP A 100 -7.74 11.43 8.24
N GLU A 101 -7.95 12.75 8.12
CA GLU A 101 -6.97 13.79 8.44
C GLU A 101 -6.53 13.70 9.90
N GLU A 102 -7.47 13.50 10.83
CA GLU A 102 -7.19 13.36 12.27
C GLU A 102 -6.37 12.11 12.56
N VAL A 103 -6.73 10.99 11.91
CA VAL A 103 -6.02 9.72 12.06
C VAL A 103 -4.56 9.84 11.61
N VAL A 104 -4.33 10.42 10.43
CA VAL A 104 -2.98 10.63 9.90
C VAL A 104 -2.21 11.65 10.74
N TRP A 105 -2.87 12.71 11.23
CA TRP A 105 -2.27 13.67 12.14
C TRP A 105 -1.76 13.01 13.43
N ASN A 106 -2.65 12.34 14.16
CA ASN A 106 -2.35 11.71 15.45
C ASN A 106 -1.21 10.69 15.35
N GLU A 107 -1.07 10.03 14.20
CA GLU A 107 -0.05 9.02 14.01
C GLU A 107 1.33 9.59 13.65
N PHE A 108 1.39 10.71 12.91
CA PHE A 108 2.64 11.14 12.28
C PHE A 108 3.10 12.55 12.67
N ALA A 109 2.22 13.45 13.10
CA ALA A 109 2.59 14.85 13.36
C ALA A 109 3.67 15.01 14.43
N ALA A 110 3.69 14.13 15.44
CA ALA A 110 4.71 14.11 16.48
C ALA A 110 5.92 13.21 16.16
N SER A 111 5.99 12.62 14.97
CA SER A 111 6.99 11.62 14.58
C SER A 111 7.58 11.91 13.19
N PRO A 112 8.35 13.01 13.02
CA PRO A 112 8.83 13.47 11.72
C PRO A 112 9.73 12.44 11.01
N VAL A 113 10.53 11.68 11.77
CA VAL A 113 11.36 10.60 11.20
C VAL A 113 10.50 9.49 10.59
N LYS A 114 9.46 9.05 11.31
CA LYS A 114 8.51 8.03 10.84
C LYS A 114 7.76 8.51 9.59
N LEU A 115 7.31 9.76 9.60
CA LEU A 115 6.63 10.39 8.47
C LEU A 115 7.53 10.46 7.23
N ALA A 116 8.74 11.03 7.38
CA ALA A 116 9.69 11.17 6.27
C ALA A 116 10.07 9.82 5.68
N SER A 117 10.26 8.80 6.53
CA SER A 117 10.47 7.42 6.08
C SER A 117 9.33 6.94 5.19
N LEU A 118 8.07 7.05 5.65
CA LEU A 118 6.92 6.58 4.89
C LEU A 118 6.68 7.38 3.60
N VAL A 119 6.95 8.68 3.60
CA VAL A 119 6.91 9.53 2.39
C VAL A 119 7.92 9.07 1.35
N SER A 120 9.17 8.81 1.77
CA SER A 120 10.21 8.27 0.90
C SER A 120 9.77 6.94 0.27
N VAL A 121 9.19 6.07 1.09
CA VAL A 121 8.64 4.78 0.67
C VAL A 121 7.56 4.93 -0.40
N ILE A 122 6.55 5.77 -0.17
CA ILE A 122 5.46 5.99 -1.13
C ILE A 122 6.03 6.53 -2.44
N ARG A 123 6.93 7.52 -2.37
CA ARG A 123 7.57 8.12 -3.55
C ARG A 123 8.36 7.10 -4.36
N ASN A 124 9.22 6.33 -3.70
CA ASN A 124 10.04 5.31 -4.35
C ASN A 124 9.17 4.22 -4.98
N THR A 125 8.11 3.80 -4.30
CA THR A 125 7.17 2.76 -4.77
C THR A 125 6.45 3.19 -6.05
N VAL A 126 5.90 4.41 -6.08
CA VAL A 126 5.24 4.96 -7.29
C VAL A 126 6.23 5.10 -8.45
N ASN A 127 7.45 5.54 -8.17
CA ASN A 127 8.50 5.69 -9.19
C ASN A 127 8.95 4.33 -9.76
N LEU A 128 9.13 3.32 -8.89
CA LEU A 128 9.44 1.94 -9.30
C LEU A 128 8.32 1.32 -10.13
N GLY A 129 7.06 1.53 -9.75
CA GLY A 129 5.89 1.02 -10.47
C GLY A 129 5.77 1.58 -11.90
N GLU A 130 6.22 2.81 -12.12
CA GLU A 130 6.30 3.42 -13.45
C GLU A 130 7.42 2.81 -14.29
N GLN A 131 8.63 2.67 -13.72
CA GLN A 131 9.78 2.08 -14.42
C GLN A 131 9.56 0.62 -14.82
N LEU A 132 8.73 -0.12 -14.07
CA LEU A 132 8.43 -1.53 -14.33
C LEU A 132 7.23 -1.76 -15.27
N GLY A 133 6.66 -0.70 -15.86
CA GLY A 133 5.62 -0.83 -16.89
C GLY A 133 4.27 -1.32 -16.36
N SER A 134 3.75 -0.65 -15.32
CA SER A 134 2.35 -0.70 -14.86
C SER A 134 1.76 -2.09 -14.57
N GLN A 135 1.86 -2.52 -13.30
CA GLN A 135 1.07 -3.65 -12.75
C GLN A 135 0.39 -3.32 -11.40
N LEU A 136 0.28 -2.04 -11.01
CA LEU A 136 -0.53 -1.65 -9.83
C LEU A 136 -2.03 -1.61 -10.12
N GLN A 137 -2.44 -1.76 -11.39
CA GLN A 137 -3.83 -1.71 -11.85
C GLN A 137 -4.56 -3.06 -11.74
N GLN A 138 -3.82 -4.17 -11.67
CA GLN A 138 -4.41 -5.49 -11.46
C GLN A 138 -4.45 -5.76 -9.95
N PHE A 139 -5.47 -6.45 -9.47
CA PHE A 139 -5.64 -6.90 -8.08
C PHE A 139 -6.34 -5.92 -7.12
N ASP A 140 -7.58 -5.52 -7.44
CA ASP A 140 -8.59 -5.40 -6.39
C ASP A 140 -9.11 -6.81 -6.09
N GLU A 141 -8.80 -7.32 -4.90
CA GLU A 141 -9.39 -8.54 -4.35
C GLU A 141 -10.37 -8.12 -3.26
N PRO A 142 -11.62 -8.63 -3.24
CA PRO A 142 -12.50 -8.45 -2.09
C PRO A 142 -11.89 -9.12 -0.84
N ASP A 143 -12.14 -8.55 0.35
CA ASP A 143 -11.69 -9.00 1.68
C ASP A 143 -10.27 -8.62 2.17
N ILE A 144 -9.67 -7.53 1.67
CA ILE A 144 -8.33 -7.09 2.12
C ILE A 144 -8.40 -5.84 2.98
N HIS A 145 -7.83 -5.92 4.18
CA HIS A 145 -7.54 -4.74 5.00
C HIS A 145 -6.28 -4.04 4.49
N GLU A 146 -6.37 -2.73 4.29
CA GLU A 146 -5.20 -1.89 3.97
C GLU A 146 -4.10 -2.05 5.03
N ALA A 147 -2.87 -2.36 4.62
CA ALA A 147 -1.73 -2.40 5.52
C ALA A 147 -1.47 -1.00 6.13
N ALA A 148 -0.77 -0.93 7.27
CA ALA A 148 -0.39 0.33 7.92
C ALA A 148 0.41 1.27 6.98
N GLU A 149 1.10 0.66 6.01
CA GLU A 149 1.93 1.28 4.97
C GLU A 149 1.13 1.88 3.80
N GLY A 150 -0.19 1.67 3.76
CA GLY A 150 -1.09 2.25 2.77
C GLY A 150 -1.28 1.45 1.48
N LYS A 151 -2.15 1.95 0.60
CA LYS A 151 -2.65 1.23 -0.60
C LYS A 151 -1.57 1.01 -1.64
N VAL A 152 -0.70 1.99 -1.83
CA VAL A 152 0.36 1.97 -2.85
C VAL A 152 1.37 0.87 -2.57
N VAL A 153 1.84 0.78 -1.33
CA VAL A 153 2.84 -0.20 -0.91
C VAL A 153 2.24 -1.62 -0.92
N THR A 154 1.01 -1.74 -0.42
CA THR A 154 0.24 -3.00 -0.43
C THR A 154 0.11 -3.57 -1.85
N ARG A 155 -0.27 -2.74 -2.82
CA ARG A 155 -0.46 -3.17 -4.22
C ARG A 155 0.87 -3.55 -4.89
N LEU A 156 1.96 -2.81 -4.66
CA LEU A 156 3.26 -3.17 -5.23
C LEU A 156 3.77 -4.51 -4.67
N HIS A 157 3.65 -4.71 -3.36
CA HIS A 157 4.08 -5.94 -2.70
C HIS A 157 3.40 -7.17 -3.29
N ARG A 158 2.07 -7.13 -3.43
CA ARG A 158 1.28 -8.20 -4.08
C ARG A 158 1.62 -8.41 -5.55
N ALA A 159 1.80 -7.32 -6.31
CA ALA A 159 2.18 -7.44 -7.72
C ALA A 159 3.51 -8.19 -7.87
N ARG A 160 4.47 -7.97 -6.96
CA ARG A 160 5.74 -8.72 -6.98
C ARG A 160 5.56 -10.17 -6.52
N GLU A 161 4.76 -10.44 -5.49
CA GLU A 161 4.42 -11.81 -5.04
C GLU A 161 3.85 -12.66 -6.19
N ARG A 162 3.09 -12.04 -7.09
CA ARG A 162 2.47 -12.68 -8.25
C ARG A 162 3.29 -12.62 -9.53
N SER A 163 4.51 -12.07 -9.48
CA SER A 163 5.38 -12.01 -10.65
C SER A 163 5.76 -13.41 -11.10
N ARG A 164 5.19 -13.88 -12.21
CA ARG A 164 5.44 -15.23 -12.76
C ARG A 164 6.93 -15.57 -12.80
N LYS A 165 7.78 -14.62 -13.22
CA LYS A 165 9.23 -14.82 -13.27
C LYS A 165 9.85 -15.05 -11.90
N LEU A 166 9.45 -14.29 -10.87
CA LEU A 166 9.96 -14.47 -9.51
C LEU A 166 9.44 -15.75 -8.87
N VAL A 167 8.14 -16.02 -9.04
CA VAL A 167 7.48 -17.22 -8.54
C VAL A 167 8.15 -18.47 -9.06
N GLU A 168 8.31 -18.59 -10.39
CA GLU A 168 8.94 -19.75 -11.01
C GLU A 168 10.40 -19.92 -10.55
N LYS A 169 11.15 -18.82 -10.45
CA LYS A 169 12.54 -18.87 -9.97
C LYS A 169 12.63 -19.36 -8.52
N LYS A 170 11.78 -18.85 -7.62
CA LYS A 170 11.79 -19.25 -6.21
C LYS A 170 11.36 -20.72 -6.05
N LYS A 171 10.30 -21.16 -6.73
CA LYS A 171 9.86 -22.56 -6.72
C LYS A 171 10.95 -23.49 -7.23
N LYS A 172 11.60 -23.14 -8.35
CA LYS A 172 12.73 -23.92 -8.89
C LYS A 172 13.90 -24.00 -7.92
N GLN A 173 14.26 -22.90 -7.26
CA GLN A 173 15.31 -22.88 -6.24
C GLN A 173 14.98 -23.80 -5.06
N ALA A 174 13.74 -23.74 -4.56
CA ALA A 174 13.30 -24.58 -3.45
C ALA A 174 13.28 -26.07 -3.82
N LEU A 175 12.77 -26.42 -5.01
CA LEU A 175 12.79 -27.80 -5.51
C LEU A 175 14.22 -28.32 -5.66
N ALA A 176 15.14 -27.51 -6.20
CA ALA A 176 16.54 -27.90 -6.35
C ALA A 176 17.24 -28.09 -4.99
N LYS A 177 16.92 -27.26 -4.00
CA LYS A 177 17.56 -27.29 -2.68
C LYS A 177 16.98 -28.35 -1.72
N TYR A 178 15.66 -28.53 -1.74
CA TYR A 178 14.94 -29.31 -0.74
C TYR A 178 14.14 -30.49 -1.32
N GLY A 179 14.04 -30.61 -2.64
CA GLY A 179 13.28 -31.67 -3.32
C GLY A 179 11.76 -31.51 -3.25
N LYS A 180 11.24 -30.47 -2.60
CA LYS A 180 9.80 -30.24 -2.38
C LYS A 180 9.44 -28.77 -2.24
N LEU A 181 8.13 -28.49 -2.31
CA LEU A 181 7.53 -27.18 -2.06
C LEU A 181 6.71 -27.26 -0.77
N ALA A 182 7.33 -26.90 0.35
CA ALA A 182 6.68 -26.88 1.65
C ALA A 182 6.60 -25.45 2.19
N CYS A 183 5.53 -25.16 2.93
CA CYS A 183 5.36 -23.90 3.64
C CYS A 183 6.51 -23.69 4.64
N GLU A 184 7.20 -22.56 4.57
CA GLU A 184 8.32 -22.24 5.44
C GLU A 184 7.89 -21.90 6.87
N VAL A 185 6.59 -21.68 7.09
CA VAL A 185 6.02 -21.41 8.42
C VAL A 185 5.52 -22.70 9.07
N CYS A 186 4.59 -23.40 8.42
CA CYS A 186 3.90 -24.55 9.03
C CYS A 186 4.32 -25.92 8.48
N GLY A 187 5.21 -25.97 7.48
CA GLY A 187 5.67 -27.21 6.87
C GLY A 187 4.67 -27.88 5.91
N PHE A 188 3.48 -27.32 5.72
CA PHE A 188 2.45 -27.90 4.84
C PHE A 188 2.94 -28.05 3.39
N ASP A 189 2.75 -29.23 2.81
CA ASP A 189 3.10 -29.57 1.43
C ASP A 189 1.85 -30.05 0.70
N PHE A 190 1.44 -29.29 -0.32
CA PHE A 190 0.24 -29.60 -1.11
C PHE A 190 0.39 -30.89 -1.88
N LYS A 191 1.56 -31.18 -2.46
CA LYS A 191 1.79 -32.41 -3.22
C LYS A 191 1.77 -33.63 -2.32
N ALA A 192 2.36 -33.53 -1.12
CA ALA A 192 2.34 -34.61 -0.15
C ALA A 192 0.91 -34.91 0.36
N THR A 193 0.07 -33.88 0.50
CA THR A 193 -1.30 -34.03 1.05
C THR A 193 -2.33 -34.40 -0.02
N TYR A 194 -2.24 -33.81 -1.21
CA TYR A 194 -3.25 -33.90 -2.27
C TYR A 194 -2.76 -34.64 -3.53
N GLY A 195 -1.54 -35.18 -3.52
CA GLY A 195 -0.96 -35.87 -4.67
C GLY A 195 -0.71 -34.92 -5.85
N SER A 196 -0.96 -35.40 -7.07
CA SER A 196 -0.74 -34.62 -8.31
C SER A 196 -1.59 -33.35 -8.38
N ALA A 197 -2.77 -33.33 -7.75
CA ALA A 197 -3.61 -32.13 -7.69
C ALA A 197 -2.96 -30.99 -6.89
N GLY A 198 -2.03 -31.31 -5.99
CA GLY A 198 -1.27 -30.34 -5.21
C GLY A 198 0.07 -29.93 -5.82
N GLU A 199 0.42 -30.47 -7.00
CA GLU A 199 1.72 -30.23 -7.60
C GLU A 199 1.90 -28.76 -8.01
N GLY A 200 3.01 -28.16 -7.58
CA GLY A 200 3.31 -26.75 -7.85
C GLY A 200 2.48 -25.74 -7.05
N LEU A 201 1.47 -26.17 -6.28
CA LEU A 201 0.66 -25.28 -5.44
C LEU A 201 1.46 -24.84 -4.21
N ILE A 202 1.78 -23.55 -4.18
CA ILE A 202 2.39 -22.83 -3.05
C ILE A 202 2.42 -21.34 -3.44
N ASP A 203 2.19 -20.46 -2.48
CA ASP A 203 2.28 -19.01 -2.67
C ASP A 203 3.69 -18.52 -2.38
N VAL A 204 4.10 -17.45 -3.06
CA VAL A 204 5.38 -16.79 -2.84
C VAL A 204 5.13 -15.45 -2.16
N HIS A 205 5.70 -15.30 -0.98
CA HIS A 205 5.56 -14.13 -0.12
C HIS A 205 6.86 -13.32 -0.10
N HIS A 206 6.78 -11.98 -0.13
CA HIS A 206 7.96 -11.15 0.13
C HIS A 206 8.12 -10.90 1.63
N ILE A 207 9.16 -11.49 2.24
CA ILE A 207 9.42 -11.39 3.67
C ILE A 207 9.89 -10.00 4.11
N ARG A 208 10.51 -9.25 3.19
CA ARG A 208 10.84 -7.85 3.40
C ARG A 208 9.78 -6.98 2.73
N PRO A 209 9.10 -6.11 3.49
CA PRO A 209 8.29 -5.07 2.88
C PRO A 209 9.15 -4.31 1.87
N LEU A 210 8.63 -4.14 0.65
CA LEU A 210 9.41 -3.60 -0.48
C LEU A 210 9.94 -2.19 -0.21
N HIS A 211 9.34 -1.51 0.75
CA HIS A 211 9.72 -0.20 1.20
C HIS A 211 11.10 -0.14 1.88
N THR A 212 11.61 -1.28 2.34
CA THR A 212 12.97 -1.42 2.90
C THR A 212 14.04 -1.64 1.83
N LEU A 213 13.65 -1.78 0.56
CA LEU A 213 14.58 -1.94 -0.55
C LEU A 213 15.06 -0.57 -1.03
N GLU A 214 16.37 -0.39 -1.12
CA GLU A 214 16.92 0.85 -1.67
C GLU A 214 16.62 0.99 -3.18
N PRO A 215 16.53 2.22 -3.71
CA PRO A 215 16.39 2.43 -5.15
C PRO A 215 17.47 1.69 -5.95
N GLY A 216 17.05 0.78 -6.85
CA GLY A 216 17.95 -0.04 -7.66
C GLY A 216 18.34 -1.39 -7.02
N GLN A 217 17.98 -1.63 -5.76
CA GLN A 217 18.19 -2.93 -5.12
C GLN A 217 17.25 -3.97 -5.74
N LYS A 218 17.82 -5.01 -6.34
CA LYS A 218 17.05 -6.14 -6.88
C LYS A 218 16.58 -7.02 -5.73
N THR A 219 15.31 -7.40 -5.73
CA THR A 219 14.78 -8.44 -4.84
C THR A 219 15.58 -9.73 -5.05
N SER A 220 16.24 -10.22 -4.00
CA SER A 220 16.88 -11.53 -3.99
C SER A 220 15.80 -12.62 -3.86
N LEU A 221 16.09 -13.83 -4.32
CA LEU A 221 15.20 -14.97 -4.00
C LEU A 221 15.17 -15.27 -2.49
N ASP A 222 16.17 -14.81 -1.74
CA ASP A 222 16.20 -14.91 -0.28
C ASP A 222 15.23 -13.93 0.40
N ASP A 223 14.74 -12.91 -0.34
CA ASP A 223 13.68 -12.00 0.12
C ASP A 223 12.28 -12.56 -0.08
N LEU A 224 12.20 -13.82 -0.53
CA LEU A 224 10.98 -14.53 -0.80
C LEU A 224 10.86 -15.74 0.11
N ALA A 225 9.65 -16.04 0.55
CA ALA A 225 9.30 -17.25 1.27
C ALA A 225 8.16 -18.00 0.59
N LEU A 226 8.16 -19.31 0.73
CA LEU A 226 7.08 -20.18 0.31
C LEU A 226 6.05 -20.32 1.44
N LEU A 227 4.80 -19.93 1.19
CA LEU A 227 3.71 -20.03 2.15
C LEU A 227 2.55 -20.86 1.58
N CYS A 228 1.84 -21.62 2.41
CA CYS A 228 0.55 -22.18 2.02
C CYS A 228 -0.53 -21.09 2.05
N ALA A 229 -1.66 -21.33 1.38
CA ALA A 229 -2.77 -20.38 1.28
C ALA A 229 -3.25 -19.86 2.66
N ASN A 230 -3.26 -20.73 3.69
CA ASN A 230 -3.66 -20.34 5.03
C ASN A 230 -2.63 -19.41 5.68
N CYS A 231 -1.34 -19.78 5.68
CA CYS A 231 -0.28 -18.93 6.24
C CYS A 231 -0.17 -17.60 5.48
N HIS A 232 -0.24 -17.62 4.15
CA HIS A 232 -0.21 -16.40 3.33
C HIS A 232 -1.37 -15.47 3.66
N ARG A 233 -2.59 -16.01 3.79
CA ARG A 233 -3.76 -15.24 4.23
C ARG A 233 -3.57 -14.63 5.62
N VAL A 234 -3.03 -15.37 6.58
CA VAL A 234 -2.82 -14.88 7.96
C VAL A 234 -1.76 -13.78 8.02
N VAL A 235 -0.63 -13.89 7.28
CA VAL A 235 0.37 -12.81 7.20
C VAL A 235 -0.27 -11.48 6.79
N HIS A 236 -1.19 -11.55 5.82
CA HIS A 236 -1.86 -10.39 5.24
C HIS A 236 -3.18 -10.01 5.95
N ALA A 237 -3.58 -10.70 7.03
CA ALA A 237 -4.90 -10.52 7.65
C ALA A 237 -5.04 -9.25 8.48
N SER A 238 -3.93 -8.63 8.89
CA SER A 238 -3.91 -7.47 9.78
C SER A 238 -3.19 -6.28 9.13
N ARG A 239 -3.44 -5.06 9.66
CA ARG A 239 -2.73 -3.86 9.21
C ARG A 239 -1.22 -3.94 9.44
N HIS A 240 -0.81 -4.65 10.48
CA HIS A 240 0.58 -5.00 10.71
C HIS A 240 0.82 -6.40 10.17
N TRP A 241 1.53 -6.50 9.04
CA TRP A 241 1.89 -7.80 8.50
C TRP A 241 2.86 -8.48 9.44
N LEU A 242 2.53 -9.70 9.84
CA LEU A 242 3.39 -10.49 10.70
C LEU A 242 4.64 -10.90 9.92
N SER A 243 5.80 -10.76 10.54
CA SER A 243 6.98 -11.48 10.13
C SER A 243 6.72 -13.00 10.19
N LEU A 244 7.52 -13.78 9.47
CA LEU A 244 7.38 -15.24 9.51
C LEU A 244 7.58 -15.81 10.93
N ASP A 245 8.45 -15.18 11.73
CA ASP A 245 8.71 -15.62 13.11
C ASP A 245 7.55 -15.29 14.04
N GLU A 246 6.92 -14.12 13.88
CA GLU A 246 5.68 -13.79 14.59
C GLU A 246 4.57 -14.75 14.19
N LEU A 247 4.41 -15.05 12.89
CA LEU A 247 3.40 -16.00 12.43
C LEU A 247 3.66 -17.40 13.02
N ARG A 248 4.90 -17.90 13.01
CA ARG A 248 5.27 -19.16 13.65
C ARG A 248 4.92 -19.16 15.14
N THR A 249 5.16 -18.05 15.84
CA THR A 249 4.84 -17.90 17.27
C THR A 249 3.33 -17.95 17.52
N THR A 250 2.52 -17.37 16.63
CA THR A 250 1.05 -17.44 16.75
C THR A 250 0.49 -18.85 16.51
N MET A 251 1.23 -19.73 15.81
CA MET A 251 0.84 -21.12 15.58
C MET A 251 1.04 -21.99 16.84
N SER A 252 0.28 -21.69 17.88
CA SER A 252 0.09 -22.58 19.03
C SER A 252 -1.09 -23.52 18.74
N LEU A 253 -0.87 -24.84 18.78
CA LEU A 253 -1.89 -25.86 18.50
C LEU A 253 -3.15 -25.67 19.35
N PRO A 254 -4.37 -25.69 18.78
CA PRO A 254 -5.54 -26.09 19.53
C PRO A 254 -5.49 -27.61 19.76
N THR A 255 -5.49 -28.03 21.02
CA THR A 255 -5.95 -29.38 21.38
C THR A 255 -7.44 -29.46 21.05
N ILE A 256 -7.78 -29.96 19.87
CA ILE A 256 -9.14 -30.41 19.60
C ILE A 256 -9.24 -31.80 20.24
N SER A 257 -9.68 -31.84 21.50
CA SER A 257 -10.19 -33.08 22.09
C SER A 257 -11.50 -33.42 21.37
N PRO A 258 -11.65 -34.64 20.83
CA PRO A 258 -12.93 -35.05 20.28
C PRO A 258 -13.93 -35.15 21.44
N SER A 259 -14.95 -34.29 21.42
CA SER A 259 -16.17 -34.53 22.20
C SER A 259 -16.82 -35.79 21.62
N GLY A 260 -16.76 -36.88 22.39
CA GLY A 260 -17.43 -38.15 22.10
C GLY A 260 -18.95 -38.06 22.20
#